data_AF-A0A6A3AN87-F1
#
_entry.id   AF-A0A6A3AN87-F1
#
_cell.length_a   1.000
_cell.length_b   1.000
_cell.length_c   1.000
_cell.angle_alpha   90.00
_cell.angle_beta   90.00
_cell.angle_gamma   90.00
#
_symmetry.space_group_name_H-M   'P 1'
#
loop_
_entity.id
_entity.type
_entity.pdbx_description
1 polymer ?
#
loop_
_entity_poly.entity_id
_entity_poly.type
_entity_poly.pdbx_seq_one_letter_code
_entity_poly.pdbx_strand_id
1 'polypeptide(L)'
;MLKEEFLIGNLWERICFRPFEDVACIDELLPLLEEKFPELGLVNEDCLEMSWVESNLYLTWFPIRAPLETSLNRSSESALSKLFFKAKSDFVKQPIPATAFEGLWSKFYDDEAESAFMTFVAYGGEMDDIPETETPFPHKVGNLYRIMYVVNWEEEEDKNSEKFMGWMRRVYNYMTPYVLESPRGAYVNYKELEIGASEISDDNISYEKAKIWGLKYFKNNFNRLVHVKTTVDPENFFKHEQSIPPLPHLLKKGSNWSL
;
A
#
# COMPACT_ATOMS: atom_id res chain seq x y z
N MET A 1 26.64 4.46 -22.55
CA MET A 1 27.25 3.12 -22.43
C MET A 1 27.86 3.04 -21.03
N LEU A 2 27.02 2.79 -20.02
CA LEU A 2 27.45 2.56 -18.66
C LEU A 2 27.02 1.13 -18.34
N LYS A 3 27.95 0.20 -18.58
CA LYS A 3 27.94 -1.13 -17.99
C LYS A 3 28.66 -0.98 -16.66
N GLU A 4 27.91 -0.93 -15.57
CA GLU A 4 28.45 -1.24 -14.25
C GLU A 4 27.49 -2.22 -13.58
N GLU A 5 27.95 -3.46 -13.52
CA GLU A 5 27.39 -4.54 -12.71
C GLU A 5 27.48 -4.12 -11.24
N PHE A 6 26.34 -3.95 -10.57
CA PHE A 6 26.29 -3.89 -9.11
C PHE A 6 25.35 -4.99 -8.60
N LEU A 7 25.92 -6.19 -8.53
CA LEU A 7 25.50 -7.26 -7.63
C LEU A 7 25.98 -6.90 -6.22
N ILE A 8 25.05 -6.73 -5.27
CA ILE A 8 25.12 -7.12 -3.85
C ILE A 8 23.72 -6.80 -3.26
N GLY A 9 22.97 -7.86 -2.88
CA GLY A 9 21.64 -7.77 -2.28
C GLY A 9 20.61 -8.69 -2.94
N ASN A 10 20.70 -9.98 -2.63
CA ASN A 10 19.82 -11.03 -3.17
C ASN A 10 18.39 -10.90 -2.62
N LEU A 11 17.52 -10.12 -3.25
CA LEU A 11 16.10 -10.45 -3.43
C LEU A 11 15.40 -9.47 -4.40
N TRP A 12 15.86 -9.43 -5.66
CA TRP A 12 14.92 -9.10 -6.73
C TRP A 12 14.28 -10.43 -7.15
N GLU A 13 13.23 -10.84 -6.45
CA GLU A 13 12.33 -11.86 -7.02
C GLU A 13 11.66 -11.23 -8.24
N ARG A 14 12.20 -11.55 -9.42
CA ARG A 14 11.67 -11.18 -10.72
C ARG A 14 10.37 -11.95 -10.94
N ILE A 15 9.28 -11.46 -10.36
CA ILE A 15 7.96 -12.05 -10.54
C ILE A 15 7.09 -11.05 -11.29
N CYS A 16 7.02 -11.22 -12.61
CA CYS A 16 6.09 -10.47 -13.45
C CYS A 16 4.77 -11.26 -13.54
N PHE A 17 3.72 -10.76 -12.88
CA PHE A 17 2.34 -11.15 -13.19
C PHE A 17 1.48 -9.91 -13.45
N ARG A 18 0.72 -9.94 -14.54
CA ARG A 18 -0.51 -9.15 -14.68
C ARG A 18 -1.61 -9.84 -13.85
N PRO A 19 -2.27 -9.14 -12.92
CA PRO A 19 -3.51 -9.65 -12.35
C PRO A 19 -4.68 -9.22 -13.25
N PHE A 20 -5.53 -10.21 -13.55
CA PHE A 20 -6.82 -10.13 -14.26
C PHE A 20 -6.78 -10.13 -15.80
N GLU A 21 -7.35 -11.22 -16.32
CA GLU A 21 -7.87 -11.50 -17.66
C GLU A 21 -6.98 -11.94 -18.83
N ASP A 22 -5.64 -11.85 -18.79
CA ASP A 22 -4.82 -12.55 -19.80
C ASP A 22 -3.58 -13.20 -19.16
N VAL A 23 -3.63 -14.52 -19.04
CA VAL A 23 -2.48 -15.39 -18.74
C VAL A 23 -1.63 -15.43 -20.01
N ALA A 24 -0.73 -14.47 -20.17
CA ALA A 24 0.24 -14.52 -21.24
C ALA A 24 1.17 -15.72 -20.99
N CYS A 25 1.23 -16.66 -21.93
CA CYS A 25 2.29 -17.66 -21.97
C CYS A 25 3.66 -16.96 -22.05
N ILE A 26 4.73 -17.66 -21.71
CA ILE A 26 6.09 -17.12 -21.87
C ILE A 26 6.33 -16.59 -23.28
N ASP A 27 5.77 -17.27 -24.29
CA ASP A 27 5.86 -16.91 -25.71
C ASP A 27 5.17 -15.57 -26.05
N GLU A 28 4.23 -15.10 -25.23
CA GLU A 28 3.59 -13.78 -25.38
C GLU A 28 4.23 -12.72 -24.47
N LEU A 29 4.64 -13.13 -23.26
CA LEU A 29 5.24 -12.24 -22.27
C LEU A 29 6.62 -11.73 -22.70
N LEU A 30 7.49 -12.62 -23.18
CA LEU A 30 8.86 -12.26 -23.54
C LEU A 30 8.90 -11.24 -24.68
N PRO A 31 8.20 -11.43 -25.83
CA PRO A 31 8.21 -10.43 -26.90
C PRO A 31 7.61 -9.09 -26.45
N LEU A 32 6.56 -9.12 -25.61
CA LEU A 32 5.94 -7.91 -25.09
C LEU A 32 6.91 -7.11 -24.22
N LEU A 33 7.65 -7.77 -23.32
CA LEU A 33 8.62 -7.10 -22.46
C LEU A 33 9.89 -6.69 -23.22
N GLU A 34 10.30 -7.44 -24.23
CA GLU A 34 11.37 -7.02 -25.14
C GLU A 34 10.98 -5.74 -25.91
N GLU A 35 9.71 -5.60 -26.32
CA GLU A 35 9.23 -4.39 -26.98
C GLU A 35 9.05 -3.20 -26.02
N LYS A 36 8.46 -3.43 -24.83
CA LYS A 36 8.01 -2.36 -23.94
C LYS A 36 8.98 -2.02 -22.81
N PHE A 37 9.82 -2.96 -22.39
CA PHE A 37 10.77 -2.79 -21.29
C PHE A 37 12.05 -3.63 -21.48
N PRO A 38 12.78 -3.43 -22.59
CA PRO A 38 13.97 -4.21 -22.91
C PRO A 38 15.09 -4.09 -21.87
N GLU A 39 15.13 -3.00 -21.11
CA GLU A 39 16.13 -2.74 -20.07
C GLU A 39 16.09 -3.77 -18.94
N LEU A 40 14.96 -4.44 -18.72
CA LEU A 40 14.84 -5.52 -17.73
C LEU A 40 15.69 -6.74 -18.12
N GLY A 41 15.89 -6.97 -19.43
CA GLY A 41 16.66 -8.10 -19.95
C GLY A 41 16.08 -9.45 -19.52
N LEU A 42 14.75 -9.57 -19.48
CA LEU A 42 14.07 -10.80 -19.07
C LEU A 42 14.37 -11.93 -20.07
N VAL A 43 14.74 -13.10 -19.55
CA VAL A 43 14.98 -14.31 -20.35
C VAL A 43 13.99 -15.42 -19.97
N ASN A 44 13.92 -16.46 -20.80
CA ASN A 44 13.01 -17.58 -20.57
C ASN A 44 13.29 -18.28 -19.23
N GLU A 45 14.56 -18.38 -18.84
CA GLU A 45 14.98 -19.01 -17.58
C GLU A 45 14.51 -18.26 -16.33
N ASP A 46 14.14 -16.99 -16.45
CA ASP A 46 13.56 -16.18 -15.37
C ASP A 46 12.04 -16.40 -15.22
N CYS A 47 11.41 -17.10 -16.17
CA CYS A 47 9.97 -17.26 -16.23
C CYS A 47 9.54 -18.65 -15.75
N LEU A 48 8.41 -18.69 -15.02
CA LEU A 48 7.83 -19.95 -14.56
C LEU A 48 6.33 -19.96 -14.84
N GLU A 49 5.91 -20.80 -15.78
CA GLU A 49 4.48 -21.02 -16.04
C GLU A 49 3.84 -21.86 -14.94
N MET A 50 2.69 -21.38 -14.46
CA MET A 50 1.88 -22.05 -13.46
C MET A 50 0.44 -21.54 -13.53
N SER A 51 -0.49 -22.26 -12.90
CA SER A 51 -1.86 -21.78 -12.77
C SER A 51 -1.94 -20.55 -11.86
N TRP A 52 -3.02 -19.77 -12.00
CA TRP A 52 -3.25 -18.60 -11.16
C TRP A 52 -3.26 -18.93 -9.64
N VAL A 53 -3.77 -20.10 -9.26
CA VAL A 53 -3.80 -20.48 -7.84
C VAL A 53 -2.41 -20.84 -7.32
N GLU A 54 -1.57 -21.48 -8.15
CA GLU A 54 -0.18 -21.77 -7.81
C GLU A 54 0.65 -20.49 -7.70
N SER A 55 0.40 -19.48 -8.53
CA SER A 55 1.13 -18.20 -8.44
C SER A 55 0.83 -17.44 -7.16
N ASN A 56 -0.40 -17.54 -6.62
CA ASN A 56 -0.73 -16.96 -5.31
C ASN A 56 0.06 -17.62 -4.16
N LEU A 57 0.23 -18.95 -4.21
CA LEU A 57 1.05 -19.66 -3.22
C LEU A 57 2.53 -19.29 -3.35
N TYR A 58 3.02 -19.21 -4.58
CA TYR A 58 4.40 -18.81 -4.84
C TYR A 58 4.70 -17.38 -4.32
N LEU A 59 3.80 -16.42 -4.56
CA LEU A 59 3.93 -15.03 -4.08
C LEU A 59 3.86 -14.89 -2.56
N THR A 60 3.37 -15.89 -1.85
CA THR A 60 3.32 -15.92 -0.38
C THR A 60 4.47 -16.70 0.23
N TRP A 61 5.53 -16.91 -0.55
CA TRP A 61 6.79 -17.58 -0.18
C TRP A 61 6.61 -19.06 0.21
N PHE A 62 5.53 -19.70 -0.24
CA PHE A 62 5.44 -21.15 -0.19
C PHE A 62 6.33 -21.77 -1.27
N PRO A 63 6.84 -23.00 -1.04
CA PRO A 63 7.58 -23.73 -2.05
C PRO A 63 6.78 -23.85 -3.36
N ILE A 64 7.48 -23.77 -4.49
CA ILE A 64 6.90 -24.02 -5.81
C ILE A 64 6.20 -25.40 -5.78
N ARG A 65 4.94 -25.45 -6.23
CA ARG A 65 4.05 -26.64 -6.18
C ARG A 65 3.71 -27.13 -4.76
N ALA A 66 3.64 -26.23 -3.78
CA ALA A 66 2.98 -26.53 -2.52
C ALA A 66 1.53 -27.02 -2.77
N PRO A 67 1.00 -27.96 -1.96
CA PRO A 67 -0.40 -28.38 -2.06
C PRO A 67 -1.35 -27.19 -1.95
N LEU A 68 -2.41 -27.15 -2.76
CA LEU A 68 -3.34 -26.01 -2.80
C LEU A 68 -4.03 -25.77 -1.45
N GLU A 69 -4.24 -26.85 -0.70
CA GLU A 69 -4.81 -26.85 0.65
C GLU A 69 -3.94 -26.04 1.64
N THR A 70 -2.68 -25.79 1.32
CA THR A 70 -1.79 -24.93 2.11
C THR A 70 -2.36 -23.52 2.24
N SER A 71 -3.03 -22.99 1.21
CA SER A 71 -3.69 -21.68 1.27
C SER A 71 -4.88 -21.65 2.25
N LEU A 72 -5.43 -22.81 2.61
CA LEU A 72 -6.53 -22.92 3.58
C LEU A 72 -6.02 -22.98 5.01
N ASN A 73 -4.71 -23.22 5.21
CA ASN A 73 -4.14 -23.30 6.53
C ASN A 73 -4.04 -21.92 7.17
N ARG A 74 -4.76 -21.73 8.28
CA ARG A 74 -4.75 -20.49 9.07
C ARG A 74 -3.74 -20.51 10.21
N SER A 75 -2.92 -21.56 10.34
CA SER A 75 -1.86 -21.59 11.35
C SER A 75 -0.90 -20.44 11.10
N SER A 76 -0.78 -19.53 12.06
CA SER A 76 0.09 -18.36 12.02
C SER A 76 1.58 -18.72 12.12
N GLU A 77 2.03 -19.82 11.51
CA GLU A 77 3.39 -20.35 11.58
C GLU A 77 4.23 -19.97 10.34
N SER A 78 3.83 -18.96 9.56
CA SER A 78 4.70 -18.40 8.53
C SER A 78 5.86 -17.64 9.18
N ALA A 79 7.07 -17.67 8.60
CA ALA A 79 8.20 -16.87 9.11
C ALA A 79 7.84 -15.38 9.27
N LEU A 80 6.94 -14.86 8.43
CA LEU A 80 6.45 -13.48 8.47
C LEU A 80 5.56 -13.14 9.68
N SER A 81 4.94 -14.12 10.36
CA SER A 81 4.05 -13.84 11.50
C SER A 81 4.80 -13.53 12.79
N LYS A 82 6.11 -13.81 12.83
CA LYS A 82 7.00 -13.54 13.96
C LYS A 82 7.66 -12.16 13.88
N LEU A 83 7.50 -11.46 12.75
CA LEU A 83 8.10 -10.17 12.53
C LEU A 83 7.12 -9.05 12.88
N PHE A 84 7.59 -8.10 13.67
CA PHE A 84 6.94 -6.81 13.83
C PHE A 84 7.28 -5.96 12.62
N PHE A 85 6.39 -5.05 12.25
CA PHE A 85 6.65 -4.18 11.11
C PHE A 85 5.98 -2.81 11.23
N LYS A 86 6.56 -1.86 10.52
CA LYS A 86 5.95 -0.57 10.21
C LYS A 86 5.87 -0.45 8.69
N ALA A 87 4.69 -0.09 8.20
CA ALA A 87 4.46 0.21 6.80
C ALA A 87 3.89 1.62 6.62
N LYS A 88 4.24 2.26 5.49
CA LYS A 88 3.65 3.51 4.98
C LYS A 88 3.53 3.41 3.47
N SER A 89 2.70 4.23 2.85
CA SER A 89 2.52 4.19 1.40
C SER A 89 2.31 5.57 0.80
N ASP A 90 2.72 5.73 -0.45
CA ASP A 90 2.50 6.91 -1.27
C ASP A 90 1.89 6.54 -2.62
N PHE A 91 1.21 7.50 -3.25
CA PHE A 91 0.81 7.43 -4.65
C PHE A 91 1.69 8.37 -5.48
N VAL A 92 2.22 7.84 -6.57
CA VAL A 92 3.13 8.58 -7.46
C VAL A 92 2.41 8.89 -8.76
N LYS A 93 2.43 10.16 -9.17
CA LYS A 93 1.81 10.62 -10.42
C LYS A 93 2.80 11.09 -11.48
N GLN A 94 4.05 11.32 -11.08
CA GLN A 94 5.13 11.76 -11.96
C GLN A 94 6.36 10.90 -11.70
N PRO A 95 7.15 10.56 -12.74
CA PRO A 95 8.35 9.76 -12.55
C PRO A 95 9.31 10.40 -11.54
N ILE A 96 9.70 9.62 -10.53
CA ILE A 96 10.72 10.02 -9.56
C ILE A 96 12.09 10.04 -10.28
N PRO A 97 12.89 11.11 -10.16
CA PRO A 97 14.18 11.19 -10.84
C PRO A 97 15.17 10.16 -10.28
N ALA A 98 16.07 9.66 -11.12
CA ALA A 98 17.07 8.66 -10.72
C ALA A 98 17.91 9.10 -9.49
N THR A 99 18.27 10.39 -9.42
CA THR A 99 19.01 10.96 -8.29
C THR A 99 18.26 10.89 -6.96
N ALA A 100 16.92 10.86 -6.98
CA ALA A 100 16.13 10.64 -5.78
C ALA A 100 16.21 9.18 -5.33
N PHE A 101 16.27 8.23 -6.26
CA PHE A 101 16.50 6.83 -5.92
C PHE A 101 17.91 6.60 -5.38
N GLU A 102 18.94 7.27 -5.91
CA GLU A 102 20.31 7.20 -5.36
C GLU A 102 20.35 7.65 -3.89
N GLY A 103 19.72 8.79 -3.57
CA GLY A 103 19.67 9.30 -2.19
C GLY A 103 18.71 8.52 -1.27
N LEU A 104 17.73 7.82 -1.83
CA LEU A 104 16.88 6.88 -1.10
C LEU A 104 17.63 5.60 -0.78
N TRP A 105 18.36 5.06 -1.77
CA TRP A 105 19.13 3.83 -1.66
C TRP A 105 20.17 3.91 -0.55
N SER A 106 20.79 5.08 -0.36
CA SER A 106 21.74 5.28 0.72
C SER A 106 21.16 4.99 2.12
N LYS A 107 19.84 5.13 2.29
CA LYS A 107 19.14 4.87 3.56
C LYS A 107 18.92 3.38 3.83
N PHE A 108 19.00 2.54 2.79
CA PHE A 108 18.92 1.09 2.93
C PHE A 108 20.22 0.47 3.41
N TYR A 109 21.29 1.27 3.54
CA TYR A 109 22.53 0.86 4.21
C TYR A 109 22.55 1.18 5.71
N ASP A 110 21.52 1.85 6.24
CA ASP A 110 21.38 2.04 7.69
C ASP A 110 21.14 0.68 8.37
N ASP A 111 21.71 0.46 9.57
CA ASP A 111 21.53 -0.81 10.31
C ASP A 111 20.05 -1.14 10.57
N GLU A 112 19.18 -0.14 10.72
CA GLU A 112 17.75 -0.35 10.90
C GLU A 112 17.03 -0.86 9.65
N ALA A 113 17.67 -0.80 8.49
CA ALA A 113 17.09 -1.14 7.19
C ALA A 113 17.37 -2.58 6.75
N GLU A 114 18.04 -3.39 7.57
CA GLU A 114 18.48 -4.76 7.22
C GLU A 114 17.33 -5.63 6.67
N SER A 115 16.14 -5.51 7.28
CA SER A 115 14.92 -6.20 6.84
C SER A 115 13.87 -5.25 6.25
N ALA A 116 14.30 -4.11 5.71
CA ALA A 116 13.42 -3.16 5.05
C ALA A 116 13.32 -3.43 3.55
N PHE A 117 12.15 -3.15 2.99
CA PHE A 117 11.93 -3.27 1.55
C PHE A 117 10.92 -2.23 1.05
N MET A 118 10.90 -2.08 -0.27
CA MET A 118 9.93 -1.25 -0.97
C MET A 118 9.23 -2.05 -2.05
N THR A 119 7.93 -1.82 -2.20
CA THR A 119 7.13 -2.42 -3.26
C THR A 119 6.51 -1.34 -4.12
N PHE A 120 6.62 -1.51 -5.43
CA PHE A 120 6.02 -0.65 -6.44
C PHE A 120 4.88 -1.42 -7.10
N VAL A 121 3.65 -0.95 -6.91
CA VAL A 121 2.47 -1.55 -7.54
C VAL A 121 2.01 -0.62 -8.64
N ALA A 122 2.13 -1.04 -9.89
CA ALA A 122 1.71 -0.26 -11.06
C ALA A 122 0.20 0.04 -11.01
N TYR A 123 -0.17 1.27 -11.35
CA TYR A 123 -1.55 1.73 -11.53
C TYR A 123 -1.73 2.15 -12.99
N GLY A 124 -2.90 1.85 -13.54
CA GLY A 124 -3.21 1.94 -14.95
C GLY A 124 -4.26 0.88 -15.33
N GLY A 125 -4.46 0.65 -16.63
CA GLY A 125 -5.43 -0.35 -17.11
C GLY A 125 -6.82 -0.08 -16.53
N GLU A 126 -7.48 -1.12 -16.03
CA GLU A 126 -8.83 -1.03 -15.43
C GLU A 126 -8.93 0.03 -14.32
N MET A 127 -7.84 0.30 -13.60
CA MET A 127 -7.85 1.32 -12.54
C MET A 127 -8.00 2.75 -13.08
N ASP A 128 -7.67 2.99 -14.35
CA ASP A 128 -7.87 4.29 -15.01
C ASP A 128 -9.30 4.44 -15.56
N ASP A 129 -9.95 3.33 -15.89
CA ASP A 129 -11.29 3.32 -16.47
C ASP A 129 -12.39 3.54 -15.41
N ILE A 130 -12.11 3.19 -14.14
CA ILE A 130 -13.04 3.37 -13.03
C ILE A 130 -13.01 4.83 -12.52
N PRO A 131 -14.15 5.55 -12.47
CA PRO A 131 -14.21 6.90 -11.91
C PRO A 131 -13.76 6.96 -10.44
N GLU A 132 -13.07 8.05 -10.05
CA GLU A 132 -12.61 8.26 -8.66
C GLU A 132 -13.75 8.24 -7.62
N THR A 133 -15.00 8.50 -8.05
CA THR A 133 -16.18 8.57 -7.19
C THR A 133 -17.04 7.31 -7.18
N GLU A 134 -16.70 6.31 -8.01
CA GLU A 134 -17.46 5.07 -8.14
C GLU A 134 -17.49 4.29 -6.82
N THR A 135 -16.35 4.25 -6.14
CA THR A 135 -16.18 3.64 -4.83
C THR A 135 -15.55 4.64 -3.85
N PRO A 136 -15.52 4.36 -2.54
CA PRO A 136 -14.78 5.21 -1.60
C PRO A 136 -13.31 5.41 -1.96
N PHE A 137 -12.68 4.43 -2.61
CA PHE A 137 -11.26 4.46 -2.98
C PHE A 137 -11.01 5.37 -4.19
N PRO A 138 -10.31 6.51 -4.01
CA PRO A 138 -10.26 7.58 -5.01
C PRO A 138 -8.99 7.58 -5.87
N HIS A 139 -8.05 6.66 -5.65
CA HIS A 139 -6.76 6.66 -6.35
C HIS A 139 -6.87 5.84 -7.63
N LYS A 140 -7.45 6.45 -8.66
CA LYS A 140 -7.74 5.87 -9.98
C LYS A 140 -6.81 6.47 -11.03
N VAL A 141 -7.37 6.97 -12.13
CA VAL A 141 -6.65 7.66 -13.21
C VAL A 141 -5.63 8.69 -12.73
N GLY A 142 -4.47 8.69 -13.38
CA GLY A 142 -3.37 9.63 -13.15
C GLY A 142 -2.37 9.23 -12.06
N ASN A 143 -2.54 8.08 -11.41
CA ASN A 143 -1.50 7.49 -10.56
C ASN A 143 -0.69 6.50 -11.41
N LEU A 144 0.63 6.66 -11.48
CA LEU A 144 1.53 5.75 -12.18
C LEU A 144 1.74 4.46 -11.39
N TYR A 145 1.92 4.58 -10.08
CA TYR A 145 2.08 3.46 -9.17
C TYR A 145 1.87 3.90 -7.73
N ARG A 146 1.60 2.93 -6.86
CA ARG A 146 1.66 3.07 -5.41
C ARG A 146 2.98 2.49 -4.91
N ILE A 147 3.66 3.25 -4.05
CA ILE A 147 4.83 2.76 -3.31
C ILE A 147 4.37 2.33 -1.92
N MET A 148 4.87 1.19 -1.45
CA MET A 148 4.81 0.80 -0.04
C MET A 148 6.24 0.70 0.50
N TYR A 149 6.49 1.32 1.65
CA TYR A 149 7.75 1.20 2.40
C TYR A 149 7.46 0.34 3.62
N VAL A 150 8.28 -0.68 3.86
CA VAL A 150 8.17 -1.56 5.02
C VAL A 150 9.52 -1.68 5.69
N VAL A 151 9.53 -1.63 7.02
CA VAL A 151 10.67 -2.06 7.85
C VAL A 151 10.16 -3.11 8.83
N ASN A 152 10.86 -4.24 8.88
CA ASN A 152 10.54 -5.35 9.78
C ASN A 152 11.61 -5.45 10.87
N TRP A 153 11.22 -5.96 12.03
CA TRP A 153 12.13 -6.31 13.12
C TRP A 153 11.63 -7.53 13.89
N GLU A 154 12.56 -8.23 14.53
CA GLU A 154 12.24 -9.38 15.40
C GLU A 154 11.67 -8.90 16.75
N GLU A 155 10.90 -9.78 17.41
CA GLU A 155 10.27 -9.49 18.71
C GLU A 155 11.29 -9.02 19.77
N GLU A 156 12.50 -9.60 19.75
CA GLU A 156 13.60 -9.29 20.66
C GLU A 156 14.05 -7.83 20.58
N GLU A 157 13.88 -7.21 19.41
CA GLU A 157 14.25 -5.81 19.14
C GLU A 157 13.09 -4.83 19.38
N ASP A 158 11.90 -5.30 19.76
CA ASP A 158 10.72 -4.42 19.92
C ASP A 158 10.90 -3.36 21.02
N LYS A 159 11.68 -3.67 22.06
CA LYS A 159 12.12 -2.70 23.08
C LYS A 159 12.87 -1.50 22.49
N ASN A 160 13.47 -1.66 21.31
CA ASN A 160 14.20 -0.66 20.54
C ASN A 160 13.41 -0.19 19.31
N SER A 161 12.11 -0.50 19.19
CA SER A 161 11.28 -0.30 17.99
C SER A 161 11.34 1.13 17.42
N GLU A 162 11.59 2.12 18.27
CA GLU A 162 11.69 3.53 17.88
C GLU A 162 12.81 3.80 16.86
N LYS A 163 13.88 3.00 16.80
CA LYS A 163 14.91 3.15 15.76
C LYS A 163 14.36 2.85 14.36
N PHE A 164 13.56 1.80 14.22
CA PHE A 164 12.91 1.41 12.97
C PHE A 164 11.81 2.43 12.59
N MET A 165 11.04 2.89 13.58
CA MET A 165 10.08 3.99 13.39
C MET A 165 10.78 5.27 12.92
N GLY A 166 11.91 5.60 13.52
CA GLY A 166 12.78 6.72 13.14
C GLY A 166 13.26 6.59 11.69
N TRP A 167 13.78 5.42 11.31
CA TRP A 167 14.18 5.11 9.93
C TRP A 167 13.03 5.32 8.95
N MET A 168 11.85 4.77 9.25
CA MET A 168 10.67 4.92 8.42
C MET A 168 10.27 6.40 8.24
N ARG A 169 10.32 7.21 9.31
CA ARG A 169 10.06 8.65 9.21
C ARG A 169 11.09 9.35 8.33
N ARG A 170 12.39 8.99 8.42
CA ARG A 170 13.44 9.55 7.54
C ARG A 170 13.17 9.24 6.06
N VAL A 171 12.83 7.99 5.75
CA VAL A 171 12.50 7.54 4.37
C VAL A 171 11.25 8.23 3.85
N TYR A 172 10.14 8.20 4.61
CA TYR A 172 8.88 8.78 4.19
C TYR A 172 8.96 10.32 4.03
N ASN A 173 9.72 10.99 4.89
CA ASN A 173 9.95 12.43 4.77
C ASN A 173 10.83 12.77 3.56
N TYR A 174 11.86 11.96 3.27
CA TYR A 174 12.69 12.12 2.09
C TYR A 174 11.90 12.04 0.78
N MET A 175 10.87 11.19 0.74
CA MET A 175 10.04 11.01 -0.45
C MET A 175 9.03 12.13 -0.69
N THR A 176 8.78 12.99 0.32
CA THR A 176 7.80 14.08 0.27
C THR A 176 7.80 14.89 -1.03
N PRO A 177 8.91 15.49 -1.51
CA PRO A 177 8.89 16.35 -2.69
C PRO A 177 8.55 15.61 -3.99
N TYR A 178 8.70 14.28 -4.05
CA TYR A 178 8.46 13.49 -5.26
C TYR A 178 7.06 12.90 -5.34
N VAL A 179 6.33 12.92 -4.23
CA VAL A 179 4.97 12.38 -4.09
C VAL A 179 3.98 13.43 -3.58
N LEU A 180 4.42 14.70 -3.54
CA LEU A 180 3.68 15.77 -2.90
C LEU A 180 2.38 16.06 -3.66
N GLU A 181 1.27 15.78 -2.99
CA GLU A 181 -0.07 16.23 -3.36
C GLU A 181 -0.72 16.98 -2.20
N SER A 182 -1.74 17.76 -2.49
CA SER A 182 -2.56 18.44 -1.47
C SER A 182 -3.97 17.84 -1.46
N PRO A 183 -4.24 16.81 -0.63
CA PRO A 183 -3.36 16.20 0.38
C PRO A 183 -2.51 15.03 -0.15
N ARG A 184 -1.42 14.70 0.55
CA ARG A 184 -0.56 13.54 0.27
C ARG A 184 -1.36 12.25 0.49
N GLY A 185 -1.63 11.54 -0.60
CA GLY A 185 -2.51 10.37 -0.61
C GLY A 185 -1.98 9.19 0.21
N ALA A 186 -2.88 8.41 0.80
CA ALA A 186 -2.56 7.20 1.56
C ALA A 186 -3.59 6.10 1.27
N TYR A 187 -3.24 4.83 1.50
CA TYR A 187 -4.17 3.71 1.28
C TYR A 187 -4.73 3.17 2.60
N VAL A 188 -6.06 3.16 2.75
CA VAL A 188 -6.71 2.82 4.02
C VAL A 188 -6.40 1.41 4.55
N ASN A 189 -6.18 0.44 3.65
CA ASN A 189 -5.83 -0.93 4.07
C ASN A 189 -4.38 -1.03 4.59
N TYR A 190 -3.55 -0.01 4.37
CA TYR A 190 -2.26 0.18 5.03
C TYR A 190 -2.41 1.24 6.12
N LYS A 191 -3.19 0.87 7.15
CA LYS A 191 -3.63 1.79 8.19
C LYS A 191 -2.45 2.48 8.86
N GLU A 192 -2.44 3.81 8.80
CA GLU A 192 -1.37 4.63 9.32
C GLU A 192 -1.92 5.68 10.28
N LEU A 193 -1.57 5.59 11.57
CA LEU A 193 -2.01 6.58 12.56
C LEU A 193 -1.21 7.90 12.48
N GLU A 194 0.04 7.87 11.98
CA GLU A 194 0.91 9.06 11.90
C GLU A 194 0.46 10.09 10.84
N ILE A 195 -0.44 9.74 9.90
CA ILE A 195 -1.04 10.74 9.00
C ILE A 195 -2.13 11.59 9.67
N GLY A 196 -2.54 11.23 10.88
CA GLY A 196 -3.57 11.86 11.68
C GLY A 196 -4.45 10.82 12.34
N ALA A 197 -4.80 11.03 13.62
CA ALA A 197 -5.71 10.19 14.37
C ALA A 197 -6.64 11.07 15.21
N SER A 198 -7.81 10.54 15.52
CA SER A 198 -8.79 11.16 16.38
C SER A 198 -8.64 10.62 17.80
N GLU A 199 -8.55 11.52 18.78
CA GLU A 199 -8.60 11.15 20.20
C GLU A 199 -9.98 10.57 20.51
N ILE A 200 -10.02 9.38 21.10
CA ILE A 200 -11.26 8.69 21.53
C ILE A 200 -11.66 9.19 22.92
N SER A 201 -11.65 10.50 23.13
CA SER A 201 -12.08 11.11 24.39
C SER A 201 -13.09 12.22 24.10
N ASP A 202 -14.24 12.14 24.76
CA ASP A 202 -15.44 12.98 24.63
C ASP A 202 -16.30 12.69 23.39
N ASP A 203 -17.32 11.83 23.55
CA ASP A 203 -18.61 11.67 22.84
C ASP A 203 -18.77 11.92 21.32
N ASN A 204 -17.75 12.35 20.59
CA ASN A 204 -17.75 12.53 19.16
C ASN A 204 -16.34 12.71 18.61
N ILE A 205 -16.00 11.91 17.58
CA ILE A 205 -14.83 12.20 16.75
C ILE A 205 -15.11 13.51 16.01
N SER A 206 -14.26 14.52 16.24
CA SER A 206 -14.39 15.81 15.54
C SER A 206 -14.19 15.62 14.04
N TYR A 207 -15.20 16.01 13.25
CA TYR A 207 -15.14 16.04 11.78
C TYR A 207 -13.88 16.76 11.26
N GLU A 208 -13.48 17.88 11.87
CA GLU A 208 -12.29 18.64 11.45
C GLU A 208 -10.99 17.87 11.70
N LYS A 209 -10.87 17.17 12.84
CA LYS A 209 -9.72 16.28 13.09
C LYS A 209 -9.70 15.11 12.10
N ALA A 210 -10.87 14.51 11.85
CA ALA A 210 -11.00 13.36 10.96
C ALA A 210 -10.69 13.71 9.50
N LYS A 211 -11.07 14.91 9.06
CA LYS A 211 -10.84 15.41 7.70
C LYS A 211 -9.35 15.41 7.32
N ILE A 212 -8.44 15.62 8.28
CA ILE A 212 -6.98 15.63 8.03
C ILE A 212 -6.50 14.31 7.44
N TRP A 213 -6.87 13.18 8.06
CA TRP A 213 -6.50 11.85 7.56
C TRP A 213 -7.51 11.33 6.52
N GLY A 214 -8.78 11.70 6.65
CA GLY A 214 -9.86 11.27 5.78
C GLY A 214 -9.68 11.72 4.33
N LEU A 215 -9.23 12.95 4.12
CA LEU A 215 -8.93 13.43 2.76
C LEU A 215 -7.70 12.75 2.15
N LYS A 216 -6.77 12.23 2.96
CA LYS A 216 -5.61 11.47 2.47
C LYS A 216 -6.02 10.10 1.94
N TYR A 217 -6.94 9.42 2.63
CA TYR A 217 -7.44 8.10 2.22
C TYR A 217 -8.51 8.16 1.13
N PHE A 218 -9.41 9.16 1.20
CA PHE A 218 -10.65 9.16 0.42
C PHE A 218 -10.81 10.39 -0.48
N LYS A 219 -9.87 11.34 -0.48
CA LYS A 219 -9.98 12.62 -1.20
C LYS A 219 -11.38 13.23 -0.99
N ASN A 220 -12.03 13.66 -2.07
CA ASN A 220 -13.37 14.25 -2.04
C ASN A 220 -14.48 13.27 -1.62
N ASN A 221 -14.25 11.95 -1.68
CA ASN A 221 -15.22 10.95 -1.25
C ASN A 221 -15.43 10.94 0.27
N PHE A 222 -14.50 11.51 1.05
CA PHE A 222 -14.62 11.60 2.51
C PHE A 222 -15.94 12.24 2.94
N ASN A 223 -16.36 13.32 2.28
CA ASN A 223 -17.60 14.01 2.64
C ASN A 223 -18.83 13.12 2.40
N ARG A 224 -18.86 12.37 1.29
CA ARG A 224 -19.94 11.40 1.01
C ARG A 224 -19.98 10.32 2.08
N LEU A 225 -18.82 9.82 2.53
CA LEU A 225 -18.72 8.84 3.62
C LEU A 225 -19.27 9.38 4.93
N VAL A 226 -18.96 10.64 5.28
CA VAL A 226 -19.49 11.29 6.49
C VAL A 226 -21.02 11.38 6.45
N HIS A 227 -21.62 11.70 5.30
CA HIS A 227 -23.09 11.73 5.16
C HIS A 227 -23.71 10.35 5.34
N VAL A 228 -23.12 9.30 4.75
CA VAL A 228 -23.58 7.92 4.92
C VAL A 228 -23.47 7.51 6.39
N LYS A 229 -22.30 7.71 7.01
CA LYS A 229 -22.06 7.43 8.44
C LYS A 229 -23.10 8.09 9.33
N THR A 230 -23.40 9.37 9.08
CA THR A 230 -24.39 10.11 9.87
C THR A 230 -25.80 9.52 9.78
N THR A 231 -26.14 8.91 8.64
CA THR A 231 -27.45 8.29 8.42
C THR A 231 -27.53 6.90 9.06
N VAL A 232 -26.48 6.09 8.91
CA VAL A 232 -26.50 4.67 9.31
C VAL A 232 -26.03 4.41 10.74
N ASP A 233 -25.23 5.32 11.30
CA ASP A 233 -24.72 5.23 12.67
C ASP A 233 -24.60 6.64 13.29
N PRO A 234 -25.75 7.30 13.55
CA PRO A 234 -25.79 8.67 14.07
C PRO A 234 -25.15 8.78 15.46
N GLU A 235 -25.33 7.77 16.32
CA GLU A 235 -24.78 7.70 17.68
C GLU A 235 -23.27 7.40 17.71
N ASN A 236 -22.66 7.19 16.53
CA ASN A 236 -21.25 6.90 16.36
C ASN A 236 -20.79 5.67 17.18
N PHE A 237 -21.62 4.62 17.22
CA PHE A 237 -21.32 3.40 17.94
C PHE A 237 -20.06 2.71 17.39
N PHE A 238 -19.95 2.62 16.06
CA PHE A 238 -18.79 2.03 15.40
C PHE A 238 -17.67 3.08 15.25
N LYS A 239 -16.82 3.19 16.28
CA LYS A 239 -15.73 4.18 16.31
C LYS A 239 -14.37 3.59 16.67
N HIS A 240 -13.32 4.14 16.08
CA HIS A 240 -11.91 3.92 16.40
C HIS A 240 -11.10 5.17 16.01
N GLU A 241 -9.78 5.16 16.16
CA GLU A 241 -8.88 6.32 16.00
C GLU A 241 -8.93 6.97 14.61
N GLN A 242 -9.50 6.29 13.62
CA GLN A 242 -9.62 6.74 12.22
C GLN A 242 -10.96 6.31 11.62
N SER A 243 -12.02 6.19 12.43
CA SER A 243 -13.35 5.93 11.89
C SER A 243 -13.94 7.22 11.34
N ILE A 244 -14.67 7.12 10.22
CA ILE A 244 -15.43 8.25 9.68
C ILE A 244 -16.40 8.77 10.75
N PRO A 245 -16.39 10.07 11.10
CA PRO A 245 -17.33 10.61 12.07
C PRO A 245 -18.70 10.94 11.44
N PRO A 246 -19.79 10.87 12.21
CA PRO A 246 -21.04 11.50 11.82
C PRO A 246 -20.99 13.02 12.01
N LEU A 247 -21.92 13.74 11.38
CA LEU A 247 -22.07 15.18 11.58
C LEU A 247 -22.77 15.48 12.92
N PRO A 248 -22.29 16.44 13.73
CA PRO A 248 -22.84 16.75 15.05
C PRO A 248 -24.33 17.16 15.07
N HIS A 249 -24.83 17.71 13.96
CA HIS A 249 -26.15 18.35 13.90
C HIS A 249 -27.34 17.38 13.79
N LEU A 250 -27.12 16.10 13.47
CA LEU A 250 -28.20 15.11 13.38
C LEU A 250 -28.43 14.34 14.70
N LEU A 251 -27.48 14.40 15.63
CA LEU A 251 -27.60 13.83 16.98
C LEU A 251 -28.65 14.53 17.87
N LYS A 252 -29.07 15.76 17.52
CA LYS A 252 -30.03 16.56 18.31
C LYS A 252 -31.46 16.53 17.81
N LYS A 253 -31.78 15.77 16.76
CA LYS A 253 -33.12 15.78 16.17
C LYS A 253 -33.57 14.37 15.84
N GLY A 254 -34.21 13.72 16.81
CA GLY A 254 -35.17 12.66 16.53
C GLY A 254 -36.19 13.18 15.52
N SER A 255 -36.02 12.80 14.26
CA SER A 255 -36.86 13.24 13.16
C SER A 255 -37.28 12.00 12.41
N ASN A 256 -38.54 11.64 12.58
CA ASN A 256 -39.25 10.62 11.83
C ASN A 256 -38.96 10.79 10.33
N TRP A 257 -38.55 9.70 9.69
CA TRP A 257 -38.68 9.54 8.24
C TRP A 257 -39.72 8.44 8.01
N SER A 258 -40.89 8.83 7.53
CA SER A 258 -41.80 7.94 6.82
C SER A 258 -41.28 7.78 5.38
N LEU A 259 -41.26 6.53 4.93
CA LEU A 259 -40.82 6.03 3.61
C LEU A 259 -41.42 6.82 2.44
#